data_AF-A0A965AB30-F1
#
_entry.id   AF-A0A965AB30-F1
#
_cell.length_a   1.000
_cell.length_b   1.000
_cell.length_c   1.000
_cell.angle_alpha   90.00
_cell.angle_beta   90.00
_cell.angle_gamma   90.00
#
_symmetry.space_group_name_H-M   'P 1'
#
loop_
_entity.id
_entity.type
_entity.pdbx_description
1 polymer ?
#
loop_
_entity_poly.entity_id
_entity_poly.type
_entity_poly.pdbx_seq_one_letter_code
_entity_poly.pdbx_strand_id
1 'polypeptide(L)' 'MKRRNFLKKLPVAVSIPFTLANIPFNVMAENALTRMARQSTNDRVLIILQMHGGNDGLNSIIPVDAYELYYNARPNIA' A
#
# COMPACT_ATOMS: atom_id res chain seq x y z
N MET A 1 23.43 4.85 3.29
CA MET A 1 22.54 6.03 3.11
C MET A 1 21.67 6.23 4.35
N LYS A 2 21.46 7.46 4.84
CA LYS A 2 20.55 7.71 5.98
C LYS A 2 19.10 7.80 5.48
N ARG A 3 18.17 7.00 6.04
CA ARG A 3 16.74 6.94 5.66
C ARG A 3 16.08 8.33 5.60
N ARG A 4 16.41 9.21 6.55
CA ARG A 4 15.94 10.61 6.58
C ARG A 4 16.39 11.42 5.36
N ASN A 5 17.62 11.23 4.90
CA ASN A 5 18.15 11.95 3.75
C ASN A 5 17.55 11.43 2.44
N PHE A 6 17.20 10.15 2.40
CA PHE A 6 16.45 9.54 1.30
C PHE A 6 15.03 10.12 1.21
N LEU A 7 14.28 10.14 2.32
CA LEU A 7 12.92 10.70 2.37
C LEU A 7 12.88 12.20 2.01
N LYS A 8 13.90 12.98 2.38
CA LYS A 8 13.99 14.40 2.03
C LYS A 8 14.26 14.66 0.54
N LYS A 9 14.90 13.72 -0.17
CA LYS A 9 15.23 13.84 -1.60
C LYS A 9 14.15 13.23 -2.51
N LEU A 10 13.26 12.41 -1.93
CA LEU A 10 12.14 11.79 -2.62
C LEU A 10 11.24 12.80 -3.38
N PRO A 11 10.84 13.96 -2.81
CA PRO A 11 9.94 14.90 -3.49
C PRO A 11 10.46 15.42 -4.84
N VAL A 12 11.78 15.48 -5.04
CA VAL A 12 12.39 15.97 -6.29
C VAL A 12 12.44 14.89 -7.38
N ALA A 13 12.52 13.61 -6.99
CA ALA A 13 12.49 12.46 -7.92
C ALA A 13 11.05 12.02 -8.31
N VAL A 14 10.07 12.55 -7.60
CA VAL A 14 8.65 12.18 -7.61
C VAL A 14 7.88 12.84 -8.77
N SER A 15 8.44 13.84 -9.44
CA SER A 15 7.84 14.42 -10.65
C SER A 15 8.06 13.59 -11.92
N ILE A 16 8.93 12.58 -11.88
CA ILE A 16 9.20 11.68 -13.00
C ILE A 16 8.49 10.36 -12.72
N PRO A 17 7.52 9.93 -13.56
CA PRO A 17 6.99 8.58 -13.50
C PRO A 17 8.14 7.58 -13.53
N PHE A 18 8.25 6.74 -12.50
CA PHE A 18 9.29 5.72 -12.43
C PHE A 18 8.65 4.35 -12.30
N THR A 19 9.34 3.32 -12.78
CA THR A 19 8.88 1.94 -12.64
C THR A 19 9.56 1.32 -11.43
N LEU A 20 8.78 0.66 -10.56
CA LEU A 20 9.30 -0.17 -9.48
C LEU A 20 8.87 -1.61 -9.76
N ALA A 21 9.83 -2.50 -9.98
CA ALA A 21 9.55 -3.90 -10.35
C ALA A 21 8.56 -4.03 -11.53
N ASN A 22 8.75 -3.24 -12.59
CA ASN A 22 7.87 -3.13 -13.76
C ASN A 22 6.45 -2.60 -13.49
N ILE A 23 6.15 -2.15 -12.27
CA ILE A 23 4.89 -1.48 -11.94
C ILE A 23 5.10 0.03 -12.14
N PRO A 24 4.33 0.69 -13.03
CA PRO A 24 4.44 2.13 -13.20
C PRO A 24 3.95 2.84 -11.94
N PHE A 25 4.84 3.55 -11.27
CA PHE A 25 4.52 4.37 -10.12
C PHE A 25 4.37 5.82 -10.57
N ASN A 26 3.14 6.33 -10.48
CA ASN A 26 2.84 7.73 -10.68
C ASN A 26 2.68 8.39 -9.32
N VAL A 27 3.31 9.54 -9.16
CA VAL A 27 3.06 10.35 -7.98
C VAL A 27 1.73 11.03 -8.17
N MET A 28 0.82 10.75 -7.25
CA MET A 28 -0.46 11.42 -7.16
C MET A 28 -0.22 12.86 -6.70
N ALA A 29 -0.63 13.83 -7.52
CA ALA A 29 -0.74 15.21 -7.08
C ALA A 29 -1.73 15.33 -5.91
N GLU A 30 -1.68 16.45 -5.20
CA GLU A 30 -2.64 16.74 -4.13
C GLU A 30 -4.08 16.58 -4.65
N ASN A 31 -4.85 15.72 -3.99
CA ASN A 31 -6.24 15.41 -4.32
C ASN A 31 -7.17 15.73 -3.14
N ALA A 32 -8.48 15.59 -3.36
CA ALA A 32 -9.48 15.89 -2.34
C ALA A 32 -9.26 15.13 -1.02
N LEU A 33 -8.89 13.85 -1.09
CA LEU A 33 -8.62 13.01 0.09
C LEU A 33 -7.41 13.51 0.87
N THR A 34 -6.32 13.86 0.19
CA THR A 34 -5.12 14.39 0.85
C THR A 34 -5.38 15.74 1.53
N ARG A 35 -6.21 16.60 0.92
CA ARG A 35 -6.64 17.87 1.53
C ARG A 35 -7.47 17.64 2.79
N MET A 36 -8.44 16.73 2.72
CA MET A 36 -9.26 16.36 3.88
C MET A 36 -8.43 15.74 5.01
N ALA A 37 -7.48 14.85 4.67
CA ALA A 37 -6.57 14.25 5.65
C ALA A 37 -5.73 15.30 6.38
N ARG A 38 -5.25 16.35 5.68
CA ARG A 38 -4.51 17.46 6.27
C ARG A 38 -5.36 18.34 7.20
N GLN A 39 -6.67 18.39 6.97
CA GLN A 39 -7.62 19.12 7.80
C GLN A 39 -8.16 18.28 8.96
N SER A 40 -7.78 17.00 9.06
CA SER A 40 -8.19 16.13 10.16
C SER A 40 -7.67 16.67 11.49
N THR A 41 -8.56 16.73 12.48
CA THR A 41 -8.27 17.18 13.84
C THR A 41 -8.01 16.03 14.82
N ASN A 42 -7.96 14.80 14.31
CA ASN A 42 -7.73 13.59 15.11
C ASN A 42 -6.57 12.76 14.54
N ASP A 43 -5.98 11.94 15.41
CA ASP A 43 -4.80 11.11 15.11
C ASP A 43 -5.13 9.78 14.42
N ARG A 44 -6.36 9.57 13.92
CA ARG A 44 -6.73 8.32 13.27
C ARG A 44 -6.14 8.27 11.87
N VAL A 45 -5.56 7.12 11.52
CA VAL A 45 -4.96 6.87 10.21
C VAL A 45 -5.85 5.92 9.41
N LEU A 46 -6.30 6.34 8.23
CA LEU A 46 -6.97 5.48 7.26
C LEU A 46 -5.93 4.94 6.27
N ILE A 47 -5.82 3.62 6.18
CA ILE A 47 -4.94 2.93 5.22
C ILE A 47 -5.82 2.34 4.11
N ILE A 48 -5.56 2.74 2.87
CA ILE A 48 -6.23 2.18 1.68
C ILE A 48 -5.19 1.37 0.91
N LEU A 49 -5.46 0.07 0.74
CA LEU A 49 -4.61 -0.84 -0.02
C LEU A 49 -5.29 -1.15 -1.35
N GLN A 50 -4.72 -0.64 -2.45
CA GLN A 50 -5.16 -0.99 -3.80
C GLN A 50 -4.39 -2.21 -4.27
N MET A 51 -5.10 -3.32 -4.44
CA MET A 51 -4.52 -4.56 -4.95
C MET A 51 -4.72 -4.60 -6.47
N HIS A 52 -3.63 -4.63 -7.24
CA HIS A 52 -3.68 -4.81 -8.68
C HIS A 52 -3.78 -6.30 -9.03
N GLY A 53 -4.85 -6.71 -9.71
CA GLY A 53 -5.08 -8.09 -10.14
C GLY A 53 -6.54 -8.52 -9.99
N GLY A 54 -6.84 -9.78 -10.33
CA GLY A 54 -8.10 -10.42 -9.97
C GLY A 54 -8.08 -10.79 -8.49
N ASN A 55 -9.13 -10.43 -7.75
CA ASN A 55 -9.33 -10.93 -6.39
C ASN A 55 -9.84 -12.37 -6.47
N ASP A 56 -8.97 -13.29 -6.85
CA ASP A 56 -9.21 -14.72 -7.04
C ASP A 56 -9.09 -15.53 -5.72
N GLY A 57 -8.99 -14.82 -4.59
CA GLY A 57 -8.88 -15.40 -3.26
C GLY A 57 -7.47 -15.87 -2.87
N LEU A 58 -6.45 -15.73 -3.73
CA LEU A 58 -5.03 -15.96 -3.37
C LEU A 58 -4.41 -14.75 -2.66
N ASN A 59 -5.00 -13.57 -2.86
CA ASN A 59 -4.59 -12.30 -2.25
C ASN A 59 -5.40 -11.97 -0.98
N SER A 60 -5.87 -13.00 -0.26
CA SER A 60 -6.71 -12.82 0.92
C SER A 60 -5.89 -12.35 2.11
N ILE A 61 -6.33 -11.29 2.79
CA ILE A 61 -5.84 -10.97 4.14
C ILE A 61 -6.40 -12.04 5.07
N ILE A 62 -5.53 -12.92 5.56
CA ILE A 62 -5.90 -14.01 6.46
C ILE A 62 -5.66 -13.55 7.89
N PRO A 63 -6.70 -13.50 8.74
CA PRO A 63 -6.51 -13.27 10.15
C PRO A 63 -5.57 -14.33 10.73
N VAL A 64 -4.53 -13.90 11.46
CA VAL A 64 -3.48 -14.80 11.97
C VAL A 64 -4.06 -15.85 12.93
N ASP A 65 -5.07 -15.48 13.70
CA ASP A 65 -5.85 -16.35 14.58
C ASP A 65 -6.66 -17.42 13.84
N ALA A 66 -6.98 -17.18 12.57
CA ALA A 66 -7.68 -18.14 11.70
C ALA A 66 -6.75 -18.89 10.74
N TYR A 67 -5.42 -18.75 10.88
CA TYR A 67 -4.46 -19.31 9.93
C TYR A 67 -4.50 -20.83 9.86
N GLU A 68 -4.72 -21.51 10.99
CA GLU A 68 -4.85 -22.97 11.05
C GLU A 68 -6.06 -23.47 10.23
N LEU A 69 -7.20 -22.78 10.34
CA LEU A 69 -8.40 -23.11 9.57
C LEU A 69 -8.15 -22.93 8.07
N TYR A 70 -7.48 -21.84 7.69
CA TYR A 70 -7.10 -21.60 6.29
C TYR A 70 -6.20 -22.71 5.75
N TYR A 71 -5.15 -23.07 6.50
CA TYR A 71 -4.18 -24.09 6.09
C TYR A 71 -4.86 -25.44 5.86
N ASN A 72 -5.74 -25.84 6.78
CA ASN A 72 -6.50 -27.09 6.66
C ASN A 72 -7.49 -27.09 5.49
N ALA A 73 -8.12 -25.94 5.20
CA ALA A 73 -9.10 -25.83 4.12
C ALA A 73 -8.45 -25.76 2.73
N ARG A 74 -7.22 -25.24 2.64
CA ARG A 74 -6.53 -25.00 1.36
C ARG A 74 -5.06 -25.47 1.38
N PRO A 75 -4.77 -26.75 1.70
CA PRO A 75 -3.41 -27.23 1.93
C PRO A 75 -2.50 -27.14 0.70
N ASN A 76 -3.06 -27.08 -0.51
CA ASN A 76 -2.29 -27.04 -1.76
C ASN A 76 -1.76 -25.65 -2.13
N ILE A 77 -2.18 -24.59 -1.43
CA ILE A 77 -1.78 -23.21 -1.72
C ILE A 77 -1.40 -22.39 -0.47
N ALA A 78 -1.52 -22.99 0.72
CA ALA A 78 -1.29 -22.34 2.00
C ALA A 78 0.14 -22.53 2.50
#